data_AF-A0A497KSX0-F1
#
_entry.id   AF-A0A497KSX0-F1
#
_cell.length_a   1.000
_cell.length_b   1.000
_cell.length_c   1.000
_cell.angle_alpha   90.00
_cell.angle_beta   90.00
_cell.angle_gamma   90.00
#
_symmetry.space_group_name_H-M   'P 1'
#
loop_
_entity.id
_entity.type
_entity.pdbx_description
1 polymer ?
#
loop_
_entity_poly.entity_id
_entity_poly.type
_entity_poly.pdbx_seq_one_letter_code
_entity_poly.pdbx_strand_id
1 'polypeptide(L)' 'MKKVLFSAVVLGFVVFFSLSAFAATIGFEPVSQTVPVGESVSVDLVISGLGDGTSPSLAGFDLFIEYDPTILALSDVSFG' A
#
# COMPACT_ATOMS: atom_id res chain seq x y z
N MET A 1 -33.71 23.88 23.14
CA MET A 1 -32.32 24.39 23.25
C MET A 1 -31.33 23.35 23.77
N LYS A 2 -31.57 22.69 24.92
CA LYS A 2 -30.62 21.69 25.48
C LYS A 2 -30.28 20.51 24.55
N LYS A 3 -31.26 19.98 23.79
CA LYS A 3 -31.06 18.86 22.85
C LYS A 3 -30.22 19.23 21.61
N VAL A 4 -30.35 20.47 21.15
CA VAL A 4 -29.58 21.01 20.00
C VAL A 4 -28.14 21.27 20.42
N LEU A 5 -27.95 21.85 21.61
CA LEU A 5 -26.63 22.05 22.19
C LEU A 5 -25.91 20.71 22.42
N PHE A 6 -26.60 19.71 22.97
CA PHE A 6 -26.06 18.36 23.15
C PHE A 6 -25.66 17.72 21.83
N SER A 7 -26.51 17.82 20.79
CA SER A 7 -26.19 17.27 19.47
C SER A 7 -24.99 17.98 18.82
N ALA A 8 -24.89 19.30 18.97
CA ALA A 8 -23.76 20.07 18.46
C ALA A 8 -22.43 19.70 19.16
N VAL A 9 -22.45 19.45 20.47
CA VAL A 9 -21.29 19.00 21.24
C VAL A 9 -20.87 17.59 20.81
N VAL A 10 -21.82 16.66 20.66
CA VAL A 10 -21.53 15.30 20.19
C VAL A 10 -20.94 15.32 18.78
N LEU A 11 -21.52 16.12 17.88
CA LEU A 11 -21.03 16.24 16.51
C LEU A 11 -19.61 16.83 16.47
N GLY A 12 -19.34 17.87 17.28
CA GLY A 12 -18.00 18.43 17.42
C GLY A 12 -16.99 17.42 17.95
N PHE A 13 -17.38 16.58 18.91
CA PHE A 13 -16.50 15.54 19.44
C PHE A 13 -16.21 14.45 18.39
N VAL A 14 -17.21 14.00 17.62
CA VAL A 14 -16.98 13.00 16.55
C VAL A 14 -16.03 13.52 15.47
N VAL A 15 -16.14 14.81 15.08
CA VAL A 15 -15.27 15.40 14.06
C VAL A 15 -13.82 15.58 14.57
N PHE A 16 -13.64 15.84 15.87
CA PHE A 16 -12.30 15.99 16.47
C PHE A 16 -11.56 14.66 16.71
N PHE A 17 -12.28 13.53 16.77
CA PHE A 17 -11.71 12.20 17.01
C PHE A 17 -11.68 11.31 15.75
N SER A 18 -11.43 11.91 14.57
CA SER A 18 -11.15 11.11 13.39
C SER A 18 -9.80 10.38 13.57
N LEU A 19 -9.86 9.04 13.57
CA LEU A 19 -8.66 8.21 13.58
C LEU A 19 -7.96 8.34 12.22
N SER A 20 -6.65 8.56 12.22
CA SER A 20 -5.85 8.52 10.99
C SER A 20 -6.02 7.15 10.33
N ALA A 21 -6.49 7.13 9.08
CA ALA A 21 -6.52 5.92 8.30
C ALA A 21 -5.09 5.52 7.94
N PHE A 22 -4.56 4.47 8.57
CA PHE A 22 -3.32 3.83 8.15
C PHE A 22 -3.64 2.90 6.99
N ALA A 23 -3.32 3.35 5.77
CA ALA A 23 -3.41 2.51 4.59
C ALA A 23 -2.10 1.73 4.46
N ALA A 24 -2.19 0.40 4.44
CA ALA A 24 -1.10 -0.42 3.96
C ALA A 24 -0.89 -0.12 2.46
N THR A 25 0.36 -0.05 2.03
CA THR A 25 0.70 0.19 0.63
C THR A 25 1.46 -0.99 0.07
N ILE A 26 1.09 -1.41 -1.13
CA ILE A 26 1.82 -2.39 -1.93
C ILE A 26 2.27 -1.72 -3.22
N GLY A 27 3.52 -1.93 -3.62
CA GLY A 27 4.07 -1.29 -4.81
C GLY A 27 5.43 -1.87 -5.21
N PHE A 28 5.99 -1.32 -6.27
CA PHE A 28 7.30 -1.70 -6.78
C PHE A 28 8.36 -0.66 -6.41
N GLU A 29 9.55 -1.12 -6.04
CA GLU A 29 10.73 -0.30 -5.81
C GLU A 29 11.91 -0.83 -6.68
N PRO A 30 12.56 -0.02 -7.53
CA PRO A 30 12.23 1.37 -7.80
C PRO A 30 10.93 1.52 -8.60
N VAL A 31 10.19 2.60 -8.33
CA VAL A 31 8.94 2.94 -9.05
C VAL A 31 9.17 3.15 -10.54
N SER A 32 10.36 3.62 -10.91
CA SER A 32 10.79 3.75 -12.30
C SER A 32 12.30 3.68 -12.41
N GLN A 33 12.79 3.16 -13.52
CA GLN A 33 14.21 3.13 -13.84
C GLN A 33 14.42 3.25 -15.35
N THR A 34 15.61 3.69 -15.74
CA THR A 34 16.05 3.71 -17.14
C THR A 34 17.21 2.76 -17.28
N VAL A 35 17.07 1.79 -18.18
CA VAL A 35 18.05 0.72 -18.39
C VAL A 35 18.33 0.58 -19.89
N PRO A 36 19.59 0.38 -20.32
CA PRO A 36 19.92 0.11 -21.72
C PRO A 36 19.23 -1.15 -22.25
N VAL A 37 18.93 -1.18 -23.55
CA VAL A 37 18.34 -2.36 -24.18
C VAL A 37 19.27 -3.57 -24.07
N GLY A 38 18.73 -4.70 -23.64
CA GLY A 38 19.45 -5.96 -23.47
C GLY A 38 20.01 -6.18 -22.06
N GLU A 39 20.04 -5.15 -21.22
CA GLU A 39 20.39 -5.28 -19.80
C GLU A 39 19.19 -5.71 -18.96
N SER A 40 19.47 -6.33 -17.81
CA SER A 40 18.42 -6.79 -16.90
C SER A 40 17.86 -5.64 -16.04
N VAL A 41 16.56 -5.71 -15.78
CA VAL A 41 15.84 -4.85 -14.84
C VAL A 41 15.47 -5.68 -13.62
N SER A 42 15.68 -5.14 -12.42
CA SER A 42 15.18 -5.71 -11.16
C SER A 42 14.26 -4.71 -10.48
N VAL A 43 13.13 -5.21 -9.98
CA VAL A 43 12.20 -4.45 -9.14
C VAL A 43 11.75 -5.32 -7.98
N ASP A 44 11.66 -4.72 -6.80
CA ASP A 44 11.19 -5.37 -5.60
C ASP A 44 9.70 -5.09 -5.43
N LEU A 45 8.92 -6.13 -5.12
CA LEU A 45 7.55 -5.97 -4.67
C LEU A 45 7.56 -5.72 -3.16
N VAL A 46 7.19 -4.52 -2.74
CA VAL A 46 7.26 -4.08 -1.34
C VAL A 46 5.86 -3.83 -0.80
N ILE A 47 5.60 -4.35 0.41
CA ILE A 47 4.44 -3.99 1.22
C ILE A 47 4.88 -3.27 2.49
N SER A 48 4.18 -2.21 2.87
CA SER A 48 4.47 -1.42 4.06
C SER A 48 3.18 -0.93 4.73
N GLY A 49 3.31 -0.35 5.93
CA GLY A 49 2.15 0.10 6.73
C GLY A 49 1.40 -1.03 7.44
N LEU A 50 1.97 -2.24 7.46
CA LEU A 50 1.49 -3.35 8.29
C LEU A 50 2.12 -3.31 9.69
N GLY A 51 1.41 -3.82 10.67
CA GLY A 51 1.88 -4.03 12.04
C GLY A 51 2.65 -5.35 12.16
N ASP A 52 3.78 -5.31 12.87
CA ASP A 52 4.54 -6.50 13.23
C ASP A 52 3.79 -7.28 14.32
N GLY A 53 3.38 -8.51 14.01
CA GLY A 53 2.58 -9.37 14.89
C GLY A 53 1.23 -8.78 15.35
N THR A 54 0.78 -7.66 14.76
CA THR A 54 -0.38 -6.88 15.22
C THR A 54 -1.21 -6.37 14.04
N SER A 55 -2.49 -6.08 14.28
CA SER A 55 -3.37 -5.57 13.23
C SER A 55 -3.01 -4.12 12.87
N PRO A 56 -2.97 -3.73 11.58
CA PRO A 56 -3.24 -4.58 10.39
C PRO A 56 -2.03 -5.44 9.99
N SER A 57 -2.22 -6.74 9.77
CA SER A 57 -1.15 -7.67 9.33
C SER A 57 -1.57 -8.46 8.09
N LEU A 58 -0.61 -9.04 7.36
CA LEU A 58 -0.84 -9.84 6.15
C LEU A 58 -0.20 -11.23 6.31
N ALA A 59 -1.02 -12.28 6.24
CA ALA A 59 -0.55 -13.66 6.37
C ALA A 59 -0.14 -14.30 5.02
N GLY A 60 -0.75 -13.87 3.92
CA GLY A 60 -0.47 -14.37 2.57
C GLY A 60 -1.21 -13.55 1.53
N PHE A 61 -0.75 -13.62 0.28
CA PHE A 61 -1.30 -12.87 -0.84
C PHE A 61 -1.18 -13.68 -2.13
N ASP A 62 -2.04 -13.35 -3.09
CA ASP A 62 -1.96 -13.81 -4.48
C ASP A 62 -2.00 -12.55 -5.35
N LEU A 63 -1.12 -12.49 -6.34
CA LEU A 63 -0.90 -11.31 -7.17
C LEU A 63 -0.70 -11.70 -8.62
N PHE A 64 -1.35 -10.94 -9.50
CA PHE A 64 -1.10 -10.97 -10.93
C PHE A 64 -0.30 -9.73 -11.30
N ILE A 65 0.93 -9.93 -11.78
CA ILE A 65 1.82 -8.86 -12.22
C ILE A 65 1.87 -8.90 -13.75
N GLU A 66 1.47 -7.79 -14.37
CA GLU A 66 1.48 -7.61 -15.81
C GLU A 66 2.69 -6.78 -16.24
N TYR A 67 3.26 -7.11 -17.40
CA TYR A 67 4.29 -6.35 -18.07
C TYR A 67 4.06 -6.40 -19.58
N ASP A 68 4.63 -5.46 -20.34
CA ASP A 68 4.58 -5.49 -21.81
C ASP A 68 5.59 -6.52 -22.34
N PRO A 69 5.15 -7.67 -22.89
CA PRO A 69 6.05 -8.72 -23.34
C PRO A 69 6.81 -8.37 -24.63
N THR A 70 6.47 -7.26 -25.29
CA THR A 70 7.21 -6.74 -26.45
C THR A 70 8.45 -5.95 -26.04
N ILE A 71 8.55 -5.57 -24.76
CA ILE A 71 9.65 -4.78 -24.19
C ILE A 71 10.45 -5.60 -23.18
N LEU A 72 9.77 -6.37 -22.33
CA LEU A 72 10.37 -7.14 -21.23
C LEU A 72 10.08 -8.64 -21.37
N ALA A 73 10.96 -9.46 -20.81
CA ALA A 73 10.75 -10.89 -20.62
C ALA A 73 11.12 -11.26 -19.19
N LEU A 74 10.26 -12.02 -18.51
CA LEU A 74 10.53 -12.49 -17.16
C LEU A 74 11.70 -13.48 -17.16
N SER A 75 12.74 -13.19 -16.38
CA SER A 75 13.94 -14.01 -16.27
C SER A 75 13.91 -14.92 -15.05
N ASP A 76 13.64 -14.35 -13.87
CA ASP A 76 13.62 -15.05 -12.59
C ASP A 76 12.71 -14.32 -11.58
N VAL A 77 12.33 -15.02 -10.50
CA VAL A 77 11.64 -14.44 -9.34
C VAL A 77 12.29 -14.99 -8.07
N SER A 78 12.72 -14.08 -7.19
CA SER A 78 13.25 -14.45 -5.88
C SER A 78 12.33 -13.92 -4.77
N PHE A 79 12.27 -14.67 -3.66
CA PHE A 79 11.53 -14.29 -2.46
C PHE A 79 12.55 -14.03 -1.34
N GLY A 80 12.36 -12.91 -0.63
CA GLY A 80 13.21 -12.47 0.49
C GLY A 80 12.87 -13.12 1.82
#